data_AF-A0A8S9XL56-F1
#
_entry.id   AF-A0A8S9XL56-F1
#
_cell.length_a   1.000
_cell.length_b   1.000
_cell.length_c   1.000
_cell.angle_alpha   90.00
_cell.angle_beta   90.00
_cell.angle_gamma   90.00
#
_symmetry.space_group_name_H-M   'P 1'
#
loop_
_entity.id
_entity.type
_entity.pdbx_description
1 polymer ?
#
loop_
_entity_poly.entity_id
_entity_poly.type
_entity_poly.pdbx_seq_one_letter_code
_entity_poly.pdbx_strand_id
1 'polypeptide(L)'
;MEPSHLNKVMLAFKLLRREATPMGDVAKDTLMLRIAMLKDTPVQATMGYGGGKPGGRSPNSRSNIPKPEPKVWKWRVRFDGSRDFNAEQFVERVEELAGADGELLEKLLQQMVKLLEGKALTWFRSESGNFESWSGFKTAFRETFLPPGYDHQLFDLIRSLRQEEDDTFEMYLAAMNALFRRLDRKLSPGDRLRIVSKNISKFLRRSHLMQEYRSVGELLTLAK
;
A
#
# COMPACT_ATOMS: atom_id res chain seq x y z
N MET A 1 24.29 16.10 -22.62
CA MET A 1 23.18 16.43 -21.69
C MET A 1 22.57 15.12 -21.26
N GLU A 2 22.82 14.72 -20.01
CA GLU A 2 22.28 13.49 -19.42
C GLU A 2 20.76 13.63 -19.21
N PRO A 3 19.93 12.66 -19.63
CA PRO A 3 18.49 12.72 -19.41
C PRO A 3 18.17 12.59 -17.91
N SER A 4 17.19 13.36 -17.43
CA SER A 4 16.81 13.40 -16.01
C SER A 4 16.45 12.01 -15.49
N HIS A 5 16.73 11.78 -14.20
CA HIS A 5 16.50 10.51 -13.48
C HIS A 5 15.09 9.95 -13.70
N LEU A 6 14.09 10.83 -13.81
CA LEU A 6 12.69 10.47 -14.05
C LEU A 6 12.45 9.83 -15.43
N ASN A 7 13.20 10.27 -16.46
CA ASN A 7 13.11 9.70 -17.80
C ASN A 7 13.75 8.31 -17.88
N LYS A 8 14.81 8.05 -17.10
CA LYS A 8 15.43 6.71 -17.00
C LYS A 8 14.51 5.72 -16.29
N VAL A 9 13.84 6.15 -15.23
CA VAL A 9 12.84 5.36 -14.49
C VAL A 9 11.62 5.05 -15.35
N MET A 10 11.11 6.04 -16.09
CA MET A 10 9.99 5.85 -17.03
C MET A 10 10.35 4.94 -18.21
N LEU A 11 11.62 4.94 -18.66
CA LEU A 11 12.10 4.04 -19.71
C LEU A 11 12.23 2.60 -19.19
N ALA A 12 12.68 2.40 -17.95
CA ALA A 12 12.66 1.10 -17.29
C ALA A 12 11.23 0.55 -17.11
N PHE A 13 10.27 1.42 -16.77
CA PHE A 13 8.84 1.07 -16.73
C PHE A 13 8.26 0.68 -18.09
N LYS A 14 8.73 1.26 -19.20
CA LYS A 14 8.33 0.87 -20.57
C LYS A 14 8.96 -0.43 -21.03
N LEU A 15 10.18 -0.73 -20.60
CA LEU A 15 10.90 -1.97 -20.94
C LEU A 15 10.37 -3.18 -20.15
N LEU A 16 10.06 -3.01 -18.85
CA LEU A 16 9.48 -4.05 -17.99
C LEU A 16 8.04 -4.47 -18.39
N ARG A 17 7.33 -3.64 -19.17
CA ARG A 17 6.00 -3.98 -19.70
C ARG A 17 6.04 -4.81 -20.98
N ARG A 18 7.21 -4.92 -21.63
CA ARG A 18 7.38 -5.57 -22.94
C ARG A 18 8.10 -6.93 -22.88
N GLU A 19 8.79 -7.23 -21.78
CA GLU A 19 9.43 -8.53 -21.52
C GLU A 19 8.70 -9.30 -20.41
N ALA A 20 7.46 -9.71 -20.68
CA ALA A 20 6.85 -10.78 -19.90
C ALA A 20 7.36 -12.13 -20.45
N THR A 21 8.51 -12.58 -19.95
CA THR A 21 8.87 -14.02 -19.94
C THR A 21 8.78 -14.55 -18.50
N PRO A 22 8.52 -15.85 -18.31
CA PRO A 22 7.86 -16.36 -17.11
C PRO A 22 8.83 -16.52 -15.95
N MET A 23 9.07 -15.45 -15.19
CA MET A 23 9.63 -15.56 -13.85
C MET A 23 8.54 -15.92 -12.84
N GLY A 24 8.83 -16.93 -12.01
CA GLY A 24 7.90 -17.54 -11.06
C GLY A 24 7.25 -16.54 -10.11
N ASP A 25 6.04 -16.88 -9.69
CA ASP A 25 5.03 -15.97 -9.10
C ASP A 25 5.53 -15.14 -7.90
N VAL A 26 6.49 -15.63 -7.11
CA VAL A 26 7.07 -14.91 -5.95
C VAL A 26 7.86 -13.65 -6.34
N ALA A 27 8.55 -13.67 -7.48
CA ALA A 27 9.31 -12.52 -7.97
C ALA A 27 8.37 -11.41 -8.48
N LYS A 28 7.22 -11.80 -9.05
CA LYS A 28 6.18 -10.87 -9.47
C LYS A 28 5.52 -10.19 -8.27
N ASP A 29 5.23 -10.92 -7.20
CA ASP A 29 4.62 -10.35 -6.00
C ASP A 29 5.55 -9.35 -5.29
N THR A 30 6.85 -9.66 -5.24
CA THR A 30 7.88 -8.77 -4.68
C THR A 30 8.04 -7.50 -5.52
N LEU A 31 8.03 -7.62 -6.85
CA LEU A 31 8.08 -6.48 -7.77
C LEU A 31 6.80 -5.64 -7.73
N MET A 32 5.63 -6.27 -7.63
CA MET A 32 4.33 -5.57 -7.53
C MET A 32 4.23 -4.79 -6.22
N LEU A 33 4.70 -5.36 -5.10
CA LEU A 33 4.84 -4.64 -3.82
C LEU A 33 5.79 -3.44 -3.93
N ARG A 34 6.93 -3.59 -4.60
CA ARG A 34 7.90 -2.50 -4.80
C ARG A 34 7.34 -1.41 -5.74
N ILE A 35 6.59 -1.79 -6.77
CA ILE A 35 5.90 -0.86 -7.69
C ILE A 35 4.75 -0.11 -6.98
N ALA A 36 4.05 -0.73 -6.04
CA ALA A 36 3.03 -0.08 -5.23
C ALA A 36 3.65 0.94 -4.26
N MET A 37 4.77 0.57 -3.61
CA MET A 37 5.50 1.42 -2.65
C MET A 37 6.13 2.67 -3.30
N LEU A 38 6.53 2.60 -4.57
CA LEU A 38 7.16 3.73 -5.28
C LEU A 38 6.17 4.79 -5.80
N LYS A 39 4.85 4.57 -5.68
CA LYS A 39 3.83 5.49 -6.24
C LYS A 39 3.29 6.54 -5.28
N ASP A 40 3.51 6.41 -3.98
CA ASP A 40 2.96 7.33 -2.96
C ASP A 40 4.07 7.93 -2.11
N THR A 41 4.61 9.08 -2.54
CA THR A 41 5.36 9.99 -1.67
C THR A 41 4.71 11.38 -1.71
N PRO A 42 3.86 11.75 -0.73
CA PRO A 42 3.45 13.13 -0.58
C PRO A 42 4.53 13.90 0.19
N VAL A 43 5.30 14.74 -0.51
CA VAL A 43 6.17 15.74 0.11
C VAL A 43 5.28 16.85 0.67
N GLN A 44 5.12 16.90 1.99
CA GLN A 44 4.49 18.03 2.67
C GLN A 44 5.52 19.14 2.88
N ALA A 45 5.27 20.31 2.29
CA ALA A 45 5.94 21.55 2.64
C ALA A 45 4.89 22.56 3.12
N THR A 46 4.97 22.93 4.39
CA THR A 46 4.16 23.97 5.02
C THR A 46 5.10 25.02 5.61
N MET A 47 5.07 26.27 5.11
CA MET A 47 5.13 27.51 5.91
C MET A 47 5.22 28.76 5.03
N GLY A 48 4.48 29.81 5.42
CA GLY A 48 4.63 31.18 4.90
C GLY A 48 3.57 32.12 5.47
N TYR A 49 3.93 32.88 6.51
CA TYR A 49 3.14 33.94 7.16
C TYR A 49 3.06 35.21 6.30
N GLY A 50 1.94 35.96 6.39
CA GLY A 50 1.84 37.34 5.90
C GLY A 50 0.47 37.97 6.17
N GLY A 51 0.44 39.08 6.94
CA GLY A 51 -0.77 39.70 7.50
C GLY A 51 -1.47 40.77 6.64
N GLY A 52 -2.60 41.29 7.15
CA GLY A 52 -3.33 42.42 6.56
C GLY A 52 -4.65 42.74 7.29
N LYS A 53 -4.88 44.03 7.56
CA LYS A 53 -5.84 44.72 8.46
C LYS A 53 -7.37 44.54 8.23
N PRO A 54 -8.24 45.02 9.15
CA PRO A 54 -9.68 44.82 9.15
C PRO A 54 -10.49 45.94 8.47
N GLY A 55 -11.67 45.62 7.94
CA GLY A 55 -12.66 46.62 7.54
C GLY A 55 -13.84 46.09 6.72
N GLY A 56 -15.05 46.11 7.32
CA GLY A 56 -16.28 46.57 6.67
C GLY A 56 -17.13 45.66 5.77
N ARG A 57 -18.38 45.45 6.23
CA ARG A 57 -19.66 45.20 5.50
C ARG A 57 -20.00 43.79 4.98
N SER A 58 -21.09 43.27 5.58
CA SER A 58 -22.01 42.21 5.09
C SER A 58 -22.75 42.67 3.81
N PRO A 59 -23.45 41.83 3.02
CA PRO A 59 -23.82 40.42 3.23
C PRO A 59 -23.64 39.52 2.00
N ASN A 60 -23.33 38.24 2.20
CA ASN A 60 -23.86 37.23 1.30
C ASN A 60 -23.86 35.85 1.95
N SER A 61 -25.05 35.26 1.98
CA SER A 61 -25.29 33.86 2.29
C SER A 61 -24.40 33.01 1.40
N ARG A 62 -23.23 32.62 1.92
CA ARG A 62 -22.42 31.55 1.34
C ARG A 62 -23.30 30.32 1.40
N SER A 63 -23.86 29.97 0.25
CA SER A 63 -24.35 28.63 0.00
C SER A 63 -23.28 27.67 0.54
N ASN A 64 -23.65 26.90 1.56
CA ASN A 64 -22.95 25.68 1.90
C ASN A 64 -23.14 24.75 0.70
N ILE A 65 -22.40 24.99 -0.37
CA ILE A 65 -22.24 24.00 -1.44
C ILE A 65 -21.41 22.92 -0.77
N PRO A 66 -21.98 21.73 -0.50
CA PRO A 66 -21.19 20.63 0.02
C PRO A 66 -20.06 20.41 -0.98
N LYS A 67 -18.83 20.36 -0.48
CA LYS A 67 -17.65 20.05 -1.30
C LYS A 67 -18.02 18.80 -2.14
N PRO A 68 -17.91 18.85 -3.48
CA PRO A 68 -18.43 17.78 -4.32
C PRO A 68 -17.80 16.47 -3.88
N GLU A 69 -18.65 15.50 -3.52
CA GLU A 69 -18.21 14.20 -3.04
C GLU A 69 -17.13 13.65 -3.99
N PRO A 70 -15.96 13.28 -3.47
CA PRO A 70 -14.96 12.60 -4.26
C PRO A 70 -15.63 11.42 -4.93
N LYS A 71 -15.49 11.32 -6.26
CA LYS A 71 -16.23 10.30 -6.99
C LYS A 71 -15.32 9.08 -7.09
N VAL A 72 -15.71 7.98 -6.44
CA VAL A 72 -15.03 6.67 -6.43
C VAL A 72 -14.45 6.24 -7.80
N TRP A 73 -15.11 6.58 -8.92
CA TRP A 73 -14.59 6.28 -10.27
C TRP A 73 -13.27 6.98 -10.63
N LYS A 74 -12.92 8.08 -9.95
CA LYS A 74 -11.66 8.82 -10.16
C LYS A 74 -10.44 8.12 -9.56
N TRP A 75 -10.66 7.17 -8.66
CA TRP A 75 -9.61 6.42 -7.97
C TRP A 75 -8.74 5.57 -8.90
N ARG A 76 -9.27 5.23 -10.09
CA ARG A 76 -8.60 4.35 -11.07
C ARG A 76 -8.16 3.01 -10.47
N VAL A 77 -8.88 2.54 -9.45
CA VAL A 77 -8.70 1.23 -8.83
C VAL A 77 -9.69 0.25 -9.47
N ARG A 78 -9.21 -0.93 -9.85
CA ARG A 78 -10.00 -2.03 -10.43
C ARG A 78 -9.52 -3.37 -9.90
N PHE A 79 -10.45 -4.31 -9.72
CA PHE A 79 -10.15 -5.69 -9.38
C PHE A 79 -11.04 -6.64 -10.18
N ASP A 80 -10.41 -7.59 -10.87
CA ASP A 80 -11.05 -8.50 -11.83
C ASP A 80 -11.48 -9.84 -11.23
N GLY A 81 -11.01 -10.15 -10.02
CA GLY A 81 -11.22 -11.44 -9.35
C GLY A 81 -10.04 -12.40 -9.46
N SER A 82 -8.83 -11.92 -9.74
CA SER A 82 -7.61 -12.72 -9.59
C SER A 82 -7.50 -13.29 -8.16
N ARG A 83 -7.13 -14.56 -8.04
CA ARG A 83 -6.93 -15.23 -6.74
C ARG A 83 -5.47 -15.20 -6.33
N ASP A 84 -4.98 -14.01 -6.01
CA ASP A 84 -3.57 -13.75 -5.71
C ASP A 84 -3.41 -12.67 -4.62
N PHE A 85 -2.17 -12.28 -4.34
CA PHE A 85 -1.86 -11.23 -3.36
C PHE A 85 -2.42 -9.85 -3.72
N ASN A 86 -2.89 -9.64 -4.96
CA ASN A 86 -3.48 -8.36 -5.36
C ASN A 86 -4.86 -8.13 -4.74
N ALA A 87 -5.55 -9.20 -4.31
CA ALA A 87 -6.84 -9.09 -3.63
C ALA A 87 -6.73 -8.31 -2.31
N GLU A 88 -5.74 -8.61 -1.45
CA GLU A 88 -5.53 -7.86 -0.20
C GLU A 88 -5.08 -6.42 -0.48
N GLN A 89 -4.22 -6.21 -1.47
CA GLN A 89 -3.75 -4.88 -1.89
C GLN A 89 -4.90 -4.00 -2.39
N PHE A 90 -5.85 -4.58 -3.12
CA PHE A 90 -7.04 -3.88 -3.57
C PHE A 90 -7.85 -3.34 -2.39
N VAL A 91 -8.13 -4.18 -1.38
CA VAL A 91 -8.90 -3.76 -0.20
C VAL A 91 -8.17 -2.65 0.57
N GLU A 92 -6.87 -2.80 0.83
CA GLU A 92 -6.07 -1.77 1.48
C GLU A 92 -6.14 -0.45 0.72
N ARG A 93 -5.96 -0.48 -0.61
CA ARG A 93 -5.98 0.74 -1.42
C ARG A 93 -7.34 1.42 -1.40
N VAL A 94 -8.42 0.64 -1.39
CA VAL A 94 -9.78 1.17 -1.32
C VAL A 94 -10.03 1.84 0.03
N GLU A 95 -9.57 1.25 1.14
CA GLU A 95 -9.67 1.86 2.47
C GLU A 95 -8.84 3.14 2.61
N GLU A 96 -7.62 3.16 2.06
CA GLU A 96 -6.76 4.35 2.03
C GLU A 96 -7.42 5.52 1.31
N LEU A 97 -7.99 5.27 0.12
CA LEU A 97 -8.64 6.31 -0.68
C LEU A 97 -9.94 6.79 -0.03
N ALA A 98 -10.73 5.88 0.52
CA ALA A 98 -11.92 6.25 1.28
C ALA A 98 -11.57 7.12 2.49
N GLY A 99 -10.51 6.78 3.24
CA GLY A 99 -10.02 7.59 4.34
C GLY A 99 -9.53 8.97 3.90
N ALA A 100 -8.80 9.06 2.79
CA ALA A 100 -8.31 10.32 2.23
C ALA A 100 -9.45 11.24 1.77
N ASP A 101 -10.51 10.66 1.22
CA ASP A 101 -11.69 11.37 0.72
C ASP A 101 -12.75 11.63 1.82
N GLY A 102 -12.55 11.08 3.02
CA GLY A 102 -13.51 11.18 4.13
C GLY A 102 -14.80 10.40 3.89
N GLU A 103 -14.76 9.39 3.01
CA GLU A 103 -15.90 8.52 2.73
C GLU A 103 -16.08 7.47 3.83
N LEU A 104 -17.33 7.28 4.26
CA LEU A 104 -17.69 6.20 5.14
C LEU A 104 -17.65 4.87 4.36
N LEU A 105 -16.89 3.89 4.86
CA LEU A 105 -16.74 2.57 4.23
C LEU A 105 -18.09 1.86 3.97
N GLU A 106 -19.09 2.11 4.80
CA GLU A 106 -20.43 1.56 4.59
C GLU A 106 -21.15 2.16 3.37
N LYS A 107 -20.91 3.43 3.07
CA LYS A 107 -21.40 4.06 1.84
C LYS A 107 -20.62 3.57 0.62
N LEU A 108 -19.34 3.25 0.80
CA LEU A 108 -18.47 2.75 -0.26
C LEU A 108 -18.93 1.38 -0.77
N LEU A 109 -19.51 0.54 0.09
CA LEU A 109 -20.07 -0.75 -0.31
C LEU A 109 -21.08 -0.63 -1.46
N GLN A 110 -21.92 0.41 -1.45
CA GLN A 110 -22.88 0.71 -2.52
C GLN A 110 -22.21 1.11 -3.85
N GLN A 111 -20.95 1.53 -3.80
CA GLN A 111 -20.18 1.95 -4.96
C GLN A 111 -19.19 0.89 -5.46
N MET A 112 -19.08 -0.27 -4.78
CA MET A 112 -18.11 -1.32 -5.12
C MET A 112 -18.28 -1.87 -6.55
N VAL A 113 -19.49 -1.87 -7.09
CA VAL A 113 -19.75 -2.21 -8.50
C VAL A 113 -18.94 -1.37 -9.50
N LYS A 114 -18.46 -0.19 -9.10
CA LYS A 114 -17.61 0.71 -9.91
C LYS A 114 -16.12 0.38 -9.80
N LEU A 115 -15.71 -0.42 -8.83
CA LEU A 115 -14.33 -0.81 -8.55
C LEU A 115 -14.05 -2.27 -8.93
N LEU A 116 -15.09 -3.08 -9.09
CA LEU A 116 -14.98 -4.48 -9.48
C LEU A 116 -15.25 -4.64 -10.98
N GLU A 117 -14.59 -5.64 -11.57
CA GLU A 117 -14.80 -6.09 -12.94
C GLU A 117 -14.68 -7.62 -13.01
N GLY A 118 -14.91 -8.20 -14.19
CA GLY A 118 -14.73 -9.63 -14.42
C GLY A 118 -15.47 -10.53 -13.44
N LYS A 119 -14.74 -11.49 -12.86
CA LYS A 119 -15.27 -12.50 -11.92
C LYS A 119 -15.65 -11.86 -10.58
N ALA A 120 -14.91 -10.86 -10.13
CA ALA A 120 -15.20 -10.17 -8.88
C ALA A 120 -16.53 -9.42 -8.93
N LEU A 121 -16.85 -8.78 -10.05
CA LEU A 121 -18.13 -8.10 -10.21
C LEU A 121 -19.30 -9.09 -10.23
N THR A 122 -19.13 -10.24 -10.90
CA THR A 122 -20.16 -11.30 -10.92
C THR A 122 -20.42 -11.85 -9.53
N TRP A 123 -19.37 -12.18 -8.78
CA TRP A 123 -19.47 -12.62 -7.39
C TRP A 123 -20.13 -11.55 -6.49
N PHE A 124 -19.73 -10.29 -6.62
CA PHE A 124 -20.30 -9.23 -5.81
C PHE A 124 -21.79 -9.08 -6.07
N ARG A 125 -22.25 -9.19 -7.32
CA ARG A 125 -23.68 -9.13 -7.64
C ARG A 125 -24.47 -10.29 -7.05
N SER A 126 -23.93 -11.50 -7.03
CA SER A 126 -24.60 -12.66 -6.41
C SER A 126 -24.70 -12.54 -4.88
N GLU A 127 -23.72 -11.90 -4.25
CA GLU A 127 -23.61 -11.79 -2.79
C GLU A 127 -24.07 -10.42 -2.25
N SER A 128 -24.35 -9.44 -3.12
CA SER A 128 -24.55 -8.03 -2.72
C SER A 128 -25.68 -7.79 -1.73
N GLY A 129 -26.69 -8.67 -1.69
CA GLY A 129 -27.77 -8.61 -0.69
C GLY A 129 -27.38 -9.07 0.71
N ASN A 130 -26.20 -9.68 0.88
CA ASN A 130 -25.77 -10.33 2.12
C ASN A 130 -24.75 -9.49 2.92
N PHE A 131 -24.27 -8.38 2.36
CA PHE A 131 -23.27 -7.54 3.02
C PHE A 131 -23.94 -6.40 3.82
N GLU A 132 -24.06 -6.58 5.13
CA GLU A 132 -24.59 -5.54 6.05
C GLU A 132 -23.52 -4.56 6.54
N SER A 133 -22.24 -4.92 6.40
CA SER A 133 -21.12 -4.09 6.82
C SER A 133 -19.91 -4.24 5.91
N TRP A 134 -19.03 -3.23 5.89
CA TRP A 134 -17.73 -3.32 5.24
C TRP A 134 -16.87 -4.47 5.80
N SER A 135 -16.97 -4.74 7.10
CA SER A 135 -16.29 -5.87 7.73
C SER A 135 -16.76 -7.21 7.15
N GLY A 136 -18.07 -7.40 7.01
CA GLY A 136 -18.65 -8.61 6.41
C GLY A 136 -18.24 -8.78 4.95
N PHE A 137 -18.26 -7.70 4.17
CA PHE A 137 -17.74 -7.69 2.81
C PHE A 137 -16.27 -8.13 2.76
N LYS A 138 -15.40 -7.53 3.60
CA LYS A 138 -13.97 -7.87 3.62
C LYS A 138 -13.72 -9.34 3.94
N THR A 139 -14.43 -9.89 4.92
CA THR A 139 -14.30 -11.31 5.28
C THR A 139 -14.66 -12.20 4.09
N ALA A 140 -15.85 -12.01 3.50
CA ALA A 140 -16.28 -12.80 2.35
C ALA A 140 -15.39 -12.61 1.11
N PHE A 141 -14.90 -11.38 0.89
CA PHE A 141 -13.98 -11.05 -0.18
C PHE A 141 -12.65 -11.81 0.00
N ARG A 142 -12.10 -11.81 1.22
CA ARG A 142 -10.86 -12.53 1.54
C ARG A 142 -11.02 -14.04 1.36
N GLU A 143 -12.11 -14.62 1.86
CA GLU A 143 -12.41 -16.05 1.70
C GLU A 143 -12.52 -16.46 0.22
N THR A 144 -13.07 -15.57 -0.62
CA THR A 144 -13.28 -15.84 -2.04
C THR A 144 -12.00 -15.66 -2.86
N PHE A 145 -11.28 -14.55 -2.65
CA PHE A 145 -10.22 -14.12 -3.55
C PHE A 145 -8.81 -14.29 -3.02
N LEU A 146 -8.59 -14.52 -1.71
CA LEU A 146 -7.25 -14.88 -1.27
C LEU A 146 -6.89 -16.31 -1.68
N PRO A 147 -5.59 -16.56 -1.95
CA PRO A 147 -5.12 -17.91 -2.17
C PRO A 147 -5.24 -18.75 -0.88
N PRO A 148 -5.50 -20.07 -1.00
CA PRO A 148 -5.46 -20.98 0.15
C PRO A 148 -4.11 -20.89 0.89
N GLY A 149 -4.17 -20.80 2.21
CA GLY A 149 -2.95 -20.66 3.03
C GLY A 149 -2.25 -19.31 2.86
N TYR A 150 -2.99 -18.25 2.46
CA TYR A 150 -2.46 -16.90 2.30
C TYR A 150 -1.54 -16.45 3.44
N ASP A 151 -1.94 -16.64 4.70
CA ASP A 151 -1.13 -16.23 5.86
C ASP A 151 0.21 -16.98 5.93
N HIS A 152 0.24 -18.27 5.57
CA HIS A 152 1.48 -19.05 5.46
C HIS A 152 2.37 -18.53 4.33
N GLN A 153 1.80 -18.29 3.15
CA GLN A 153 2.54 -17.76 2.01
C GLN A 153 3.07 -16.35 2.28
N LEU A 154 2.29 -15.51 2.94
CA LEU A 154 2.68 -14.18 3.39
C LEU A 154 3.83 -14.26 4.40
N PHE A 155 3.78 -15.21 5.33
CA PHE A 155 4.86 -15.42 6.28
C PHE A 155 6.15 -15.89 5.59
N ASP A 156 6.06 -16.75 4.59
CA ASP A 156 7.21 -17.17 3.77
C ASP A 156 7.80 -16.01 2.97
N LEU A 157 6.95 -15.13 2.42
CA LEU A 157 7.38 -13.88 1.79
C LEU A 157 8.11 -12.98 2.78
N ILE A 158 7.57 -12.77 3.97
CA ILE A 158 8.19 -11.99 5.05
C ILE A 158 9.58 -12.55 5.41
N ARG A 159 9.72 -13.87 5.47
CA ARG A 159 10.99 -14.53 5.80
C ARG A 159 12.00 -14.47 4.66
N SER A 160 11.55 -14.37 3.42
CA SER A 160 12.41 -14.34 2.24
C SER A 160 12.74 -12.94 1.75
N LEU A 161 11.97 -11.92 2.13
CA LEU A 161 12.20 -10.53 1.74
C LEU A 161 13.53 -10.03 2.29
N ARG A 162 14.45 -9.70 1.38
CA ARG A 162 15.77 -9.16 1.66
C ARG A 162 15.85 -7.69 1.31
N GLN A 163 16.71 -6.97 2.02
CA GLN A 163 17.13 -5.64 1.60
C GLN A 163 18.03 -5.80 0.36
N GLU A 164 17.62 -5.18 -0.74
CA GLU A 164 18.42 -5.13 -1.97
C GLU A 164 19.64 -4.21 -1.80
N GLU A 165 20.65 -4.39 -2.65
CA GLU A 165 21.91 -3.63 -2.52
C GLU A 165 21.73 -2.13 -2.77
N ASP A 166 20.71 -1.75 -3.54
CA ASP A 166 20.35 -0.38 -3.89
C ASP A 166 19.30 0.24 -2.96
N ASP A 167 18.75 -0.52 -2.01
CA ASP A 167 17.66 -0.09 -1.14
C ASP A 167 18.17 0.47 0.18
N THR A 168 17.61 1.60 0.63
CA THR A 168 17.88 2.10 1.98
C THR A 168 17.25 1.18 3.02
N PHE A 169 17.78 1.21 4.24
CA PHE A 169 17.20 0.41 5.32
C PHE A 169 15.77 0.89 5.65
N GLU A 170 15.49 2.19 5.54
CA GLU A 170 14.16 2.77 5.70
C GLU A 170 13.15 2.16 4.73
N MET A 171 13.50 2.05 3.45
CA MET A 171 12.60 1.55 2.42
C MET A 171 12.35 0.05 2.58
N TYR A 172 13.40 -0.71 2.87
CA TYR A 172 13.29 -2.12 3.24
C TYR A 172 12.38 -2.32 4.46
N LEU A 173 12.57 -1.52 5.51
CA LEU A 173 11.77 -1.61 6.73
C LEU A 173 10.31 -1.21 6.49
N ALA A 174 10.06 -0.21 5.64
CA ALA A 174 8.70 0.17 5.22
C ALA A 174 7.99 -1.00 4.51
N ALA A 175 8.69 -1.69 3.60
CA ALA A 175 8.17 -2.87 2.93
C ALA A 175 7.86 -4.01 3.93
N MET A 176 8.79 -4.31 4.83
CA MET A 176 8.58 -5.31 5.90
C MET A 176 7.38 -4.95 6.78
N ASN A 177 7.23 -3.68 7.17
CA ASN A 177 6.12 -3.23 7.99
C ASN A 177 4.77 -3.37 7.29
N ALA A 178 4.68 -3.11 5.99
CA ALA A 178 3.45 -3.35 5.24
C ALA A 178 3.06 -4.83 5.26
N LEU A 179 4.02 -5.74 5.06
CA LEU A 179 3.75 -7.18 5.14
C LEU A 179 3.33 -7.63 6.56
N PHE A 180 4.01 -7.15 7.60
CA PHE A 180 3.65 -7.46 8.99
C PHE A 180 2.23 -7.00 9.35
N ARG A 181 1.74 -5.89 8.78
CA ARG A 181 0.38 -5.40 9.02
C ARG A 181 -0.69 -6.34 8.45
N ARG A 182 -0.38 -7.07 7.38
CA ARG A 182 -1.29 -8.00 6.70
C ARG A 182 -1.43 -9.37 7.36
N LEU A 183 -0.49 -9.74 8.25
CA LEU A 183 -0.62 -10.99 9.00
C LEU A 183 -1.83 -10.94 9.93
N ASP A 184 -2.60 -12.03 9.93
CA ASP A 184 -3.73 -12.22 10.83
C ASP A 184 -3.21 -12.26 12.28
N ARG A 185 -2.16 -13.04 12.52
CA ARG A 185 -1.48 -13.08 13.81
C ARG A 185 -0.30 -12.12 13.84
N LYS A 186 -0.38 -11.12 14.73
CA LYS A 186 0.73 -10.19 14.95
C LYS A 186 1.95 -10.90 15.54
N LEU A 187 3.11 -10.62 14.95
CA LEU A 187 4.39 -11.11 15.43
C LEU A 187 4.87 -10.33 16.66
N SER A 188 5.58 -11.03 17.53
CA SER A 188 6.23 -10.39 18.67
C SER A 188 7.30 -9.38 18.21
N PRO A 189 7.60 -8.33 19.00
CA PRO A 189 8.68 -7.41 18.67
C PRO A 189 10.03 -8.10 18.44
N GLY A 190 10.33 -9.16 19.22
CA GLY A 190 11.54 -9.95 19.08
C GLY A 190 11.59 -10.76 17.78
N ASP A 191 10.47 -11.34 17.36
CA ASP A 191 10.39 -12.05 16.07
C ASP A 191 10.57 -11.11 14.89
N ARG A 192 9.92 -9.94 14.94
CA ARG A 192 10.08 -8.91 13.90
C ARG A 192 11.54 -8.48 13.79
N LEU A 193 12.20 -8.22 14.92
CA LEU A 193 13.61 -7.88 14.95
C LEU A 193 14.48 -8.97 14.34
N ARG A 194 14.29 -10.22 14.76
CA ARG A 194 15.05 -11.38 14.27
C ARG A 194 14.91 -11.59 12.77
N ILE A 195 13.70 -11.38 12.21
CA ILE A 195 13.47 -11.52 10.77
C ILE A 195 14.14 -10.38 10.02
N VAL A 196 13.90 -9.13 10.43
CA VAL A 196 14.48 -7.94 9.79
C VAL A 196 16.01 -8.01 9.80
N SER A 197 16.62 -8.29 10.95
CA SER A 197 18.09 -8.33 11.09
C SER A 197 18.77 -9.48 10.34
N LYS A 198 18.06 -10.57 10.04
CA LYS A 198 18.61 -11.67 9.25
C LYS A 198 18.73 -11.30 7.76
N ASN A 199 17.87 -10.41 7.28
CA ASN A 199 17.61 -10.19 5.87
C ASN A 199 18.08 -8.83 5.32
N ILE A 200 18.64 -7.97 6.16
CA ILE A 200 19.37 -6.76 5.76
C ILE A 200 20.57 -7.02 4.83
N SER A 201 21.00 -5.97 4.13
CA SER A 201 22.08 -6.06 3.15
C SER A 201 23.41 -6.49 3.80
N LYS A 202 24.30 -7.11 3.02
CA LYS A 202 25.64 -7.51 3.51
C LYS A 202 26.48 -6.28 3.88
N PHE A 203 26.29 -5.17 3.17
CA PHE A 203 26.97 -3.91 3.45
C PHE A 203 26.61 -3.40 4.84
N LEU A 204 25.33 -3.26 5.14
CA LEU A 204 24.85 -2.79 6.44
C LEU A 204 25.25 -3.73 7.59
N ARG A 205 25.21 -5.05 7.35
CA ARG A 205 25.73 -6.06 8.29
C ARG A 205 27.19 -5.86 8.66
N ARG A 206 28.03 -5.47 7.71
CA ARG A 206 29.47 -5.27 7.93
C ARG A 206 29.78 -3.91 8.51
N SER A 207 29.05 -2.87 8.09
CA SER A 207 29.40 -1.49 8.42
C SER A 207 28.96 -1.12 9.84
N HIS A 208 27.74 -1.48 10.27
CA HIS A 208 27.10 -0.80 11.40
C HIS A 208 26.48 -1.73 12.46
N LEU A 209 26.61 -3.06 12.31
CA LEU A 209 25.96 -4.04 13.20
C LEU A 209 26.90 -4.84 14.10
N MET A 210 28.03 -4.23 14.46
CA MET A 210 28.90 -4.72 15.53
C MET A 210 28.38 -4.34 16.93
N GLN A 211 27.29 -3.56 16.99
CA GLN A 211 26.65 -3.12 18.23
C GLN A 211 25.45 -4.03 18.55
N GLU A 212 25.20 -4.27 19.84
CA GLU A 212 23.97 -4.93 20.27
C GLU A 212 22.76 -4.01 20.04
N TYR A 213 21.68 -4.59 19.53
CA TYR A 213 20.39 -3.90 19.36
C TYR A 213 19.26 -4.81 19.86
N ARG A 214 18.27 -4.20 20.52
CA ARG A 214 17.13 -4.90 21.16
C ARG A 214 15.80 -4.58 20.52
N SER A 215 15.79 -3.64 19.58
CA SER A 215 14.59 -3.22 18.87
C SER A 215 14.86 -2.88 17.40
N VAL A 216 13.80 -2.90 16.59
CA VAL A 216 13.87 -2.46 15.18
C VAL A 216 14.13 -0.95 15.07
N GLY A 217 13.72 -0.17 16.07
CA GLY A 217 13.98 1.28 16.12
C GLY A 217 15.46 1.60 16.38
N GLU A 218 16.10 0.86 17.28
CA GLU A 218 17.56 0.95 17.47
C GLU A 218 18.29 0.55 16.19
N LEU A 219 17.88 -0.56 15.56
CA LEU A 219 18.45 -1.01 14.29
C LEU A 219 18.33 0.07 13.19
N LEU A 220 17.19 0.76 13.11
CA LEU A 220 17.00 1.89 12.19
C LEU A 220 17.93 3.07 12.49
N THR A 221 18.20 3.33 13.76
CA THR A 221 19.07 4.44 14.17
C THR A 221 20.52 4.16 13.82
N LEU A 222 20.96 2.89 13.94
CA LEU A 222 22.29 2.43 13.57
C LEU A 222 22.51 2.35 12.05
N ALA A 223 21.44 2.27 11.26
CA ALA A 223 21.51 2.14 9.81
C ALA A 223 21.65 3.46 9.05
N LYS A 224 21.57 4.60 9.75
CA LYS A 224 21.75 5.96 9.23
C LYS A 224 23.19 6.42 9.38
#